data_AF-A0A4Q5SC36-F1
#
_entry.id   AF-A0A4Q5SC36-F1
#
_cell.length_a   1.000
_cell.length_b   1.000
_cell.length_c   1.000
_cell.angle_alpha   90.00
_cell.angle_beta   90.00
_cell.angle_gamma   90.00
#
_symmetry.space_group_name_H-M   'P 1'
#
loop_
_entity.id
_entity.type
_entity.pdbx_description
1 polymer ?
#
loop_
_entity_poly.entity_id
_entity_poly.type
_entity_poly.pdbx_seq_one_letter_code
_entity_poly.pdbx_strand_id
1 'polypeptide(L)'
;MNYRVMAAALALASLPATAHAKTPEQVAEAALKAAPVWDGHNDVPEALRDRYRNVIAGFDFNDSTKAPSADGGPVGMHTDLPRLRKGRVGAQFWSVYVSAGLPEPQAVVAVLEQIDVM
;
A
#
# COMPACT_ATOMS: atom_id res chain seq x y z
N MET A 1 53.93 -56.51 -21.88
CA MET A 1 52.80 -56.11 -21.02
C MET A 1 52.94 -54.63 -20.73
N ASN A 2 52.37 -53.77 -21.59
CA ASN A 2 52.54 -52.31 -21.49
C ASN A 2 51.15 -51.66 -21.45
N TYR A 3 50.79 -51.09 -20.30
CA TYR A 3 49.57 -50.30 -20.13
C TYR A 3 49.83 -48.88 -20.62
N ARG A 4 49.08 -48.42 -21.62
CA ARG A 4 48.95 -47.00 -21.96
C ARG A 4 47.62 -46.51 -21.40
N VAL A 5 47.65 -45.82 -20.26
CA VAL A 5 46.49 -45.11 -19.72
C VAL A 5 46.36 -43.79 -20.49
N MET A 6 45.35 -43.69 -21.35
CA MET A 6 44.96 -42.41 -21.96
C MET A 6 44.24 -41.57 -20.90
N ALA A 7 44.85 -40.46 -20.49
CA ALA A 7 44.18 -39.43 -19.71
C ALA A 7 43.24 -38.64 -20.64
N ALA A 8 41.93 -38.79 -20.46
CA ALA A 8 40.93 -37.95 -21.11
C ALA A 8 40.83 -36.62 -20.36
N ALA A 9 41.22 -35.52 -21.01
CA ALA A 9 41.01 -34.18 -20.49
C ALA A 9 39.51 -33.82 -20.58
N LEU A 10 38.85 -33.69 -19.44
CA LEU A 10 37.50 -33.12 -19.36
C LEU A 10 37.61 -31.61 -19.61
N ALA A 11 37.21 -31.16 -20.80
CA ALA A 11 36.97 -29.74 -21.04
C ALA A 11 35.68 -29.33 -20.32
N LEU A 12 35.79 -28.59 -19.21
CA LEU A 12 34.65 -27.88 -18.63
C LEU A 12 34.25 -26.77 -19.61
N ALA A 13 33.21 -27.01 -20.40
CA ALA A 13 32.56 -25.96 -21.17
C ALA A 13 31.82 -25.03 -20.19
N SER A 14 32.35 -23.82 -19.97
CA SER A 14 31.65 -22.75 -19.27
C SER A 14 30.51 -22.26 -20.16
N LEU A 15 29.30 -22.78 -19.95
CA LEU A 15 28.10 -22.21 -20.57
C LEU A 15 27.88 -20.80 -19.99
N PRO A 16 27.56 -19.79 -20.82
CA PRO A 16 27.17 -18.49 -20.30
C PRO A 16 25.90 -18.67 -19.47
N ALA A 17 25.95 -18.28 -18.20
CA ALA A 17 24.74 -18.17 -17.40
C ALA A 17 23.81 -17.17 -18.11
N THR A 18 22.66 -17.63 -18.58
CA THR A 18 21.62 -16.75 -19.10
C THR A 18 21.14 -15.88 -17.93
N ALA A 19 21.45 -14.59 -18.00
CA ALA A 19 20.88 -13.63 -17.07
C ALA A 19 19.35 -13.69 -17.24
N HIS A 20 18.66 -14.22 -16.23
CA HIS A 20 17.21 -14.27 -16.24
C HIS A 20 16.69 -12.84 -16.14
N ALA A 21 15.79 -12.46 -17.05
CA ALA A 21 15.11 -11.18 -16.97
C ALA A 21 14.36 -11.08 -15.64
N LYS A 22 14.35 -9.89 -15.03
CA LYS A 22 13.59 -9.63 -13.80
C LYS A 22 12.10 -9.86 -14.06
N THR A 23 11.39 -10.39 -13.08
CA THR A 23 9.92 -10.47 -13.15
C THR A 23 9.30 -9.06 -13.05
N PRO A 24 8.06 -8.86 -13.52
CA PRO A 24 7.36 -7.58 -13.36
C PRO A 24 7.33 -7.08 -11.91
N GLU A 25 7.16 -7.98 -10.94
CA GLU A 25 7.12 -7.66 -9.51
C GLU A 25 8.48 -7.18 -9.01
N GLN A 26 9.58 -7.80 -9.47
CA GLN A 26 10.94 -7.36 -9.12
C GLN A 26 11.26 -5.98 -9.71
N VAL A 27 10.74 -5.69 -10.92
CA VAL A 27 10.86 -4.37 -11.54
C VAL A 27 10.05 -3.33 -10.76
N ALA A 28 8.78 -3.63 -10.44
CA ALA A 28 7.91 -2.76 -9.68
C ALA A 28 8.46 -2.47 -8.27
N GLU A 29 8.93 -3.49 -7.56
CA GLU A 29 9.52 -3.34 -6.23
C GLU A 29 10.77 -2.44 -6.26
N ALA A 30 11.65 -2.63 -7.26
CA ALA A 30 12.82 -1.78 -7.43
C ALA A 30 12.43 -0.32 -7.74
N ALA A 31 11.45 -0.12 -8.61
CA ALA A 31 10.94 1.20 -8.96
C ALA A 31 10.31 1.90 -7.75
N LEU A 32 9.41 1.22 -7.03
CA LEU A 32 8.70 1.76 -5.87
C LEU A 32 9.62 2.00 -4.66
N LYS A 33 10.72 1.24 -4.54
CA LYS A 33 11.77 1.52 -3.55
C LYS A 33 12.53 2.81 -3.88
N ALA A 34 12.76 3.09 -5.17
CA ALA A 34 13.47 4.29 -5.62
C ALA A 34 12.55 5.54 -5.66
N ALA A 35 11.29 5.35 -6.02
CA ALA A 35 10.26 6.37 -6.12
C ALA A 35 8.94 5.86 -5.52
N PRO A 36 8.73 6.06 -4.20
CA PRO A 36 7.49 5.69 -3.54
C PRO A 36 6.27 6.41 -4.14
N VAL A 37 5.10 5.78 -4.03
CA VAL A 37 3.83 6.36 -4.51
C VAL A 37 3.47 7.60 -3.68
N TRP A 38 3.05 8.65 -4.39
CA TRP A 38 2.39 9.81 -3.81
C TRP A 38 0.94 9.73 -4.25
N ASP A 39 0.09 9.26 -3.34
CA ASP A 39 -1.33 9.07 -3.64
C ASP A 39 -2.09 10.38 -3.44
N GLY A 40 -2.90 10.74 -4.44
CA GLY A 40 -3.58 12.03 -4.49
C GLY A 40 -4.93 12.09 -3.78
N HIS A 41 -5.50 10.97 -3.32
CA HIS A 41 -6.85 10.95 -2.76
C HIS A 41 -7.15 9.68 -1.96
N ASN A 42 -7.33 9.81 -0.64
CA ASN A 42 -7.70 8.68 0.23
C ASN A 42 -8.72 9.11 1.29
N ASP A 43 -9.84 8.40 1.36
CA ASP A 43 -11.03 8.71 2.17
C ASP A 43 -11.01 8.08 3.58
N VAL A 44 -9.83 7.84 4.16
CA VAL A 44 -9.73 7.55 5.62
C VAL A 44 -10.47 8.59 6.48
N PRO A 45 -10.40 9.92 6.21
CA PRO A 45 -11.17 10.93 6.95
C PRO A 45 -12.67 10.65 6.98
N GLU A 46 -13.28 10.41 5.82
CA GLU A 46 -14.71 10.13 5.74
C GLU A 46 -15.05 8.80 6.42
N ALA A 47 -14.20 7.77 6.27
CA ALA A 47 -14.38 6.53 6.99
C ALA A 47 -14.31 6.70 8.52
N LEU A 48 -13.50 7.62 9.03
CA LEU A 48 -13.48 7.97 10.46
C LEU A 48 -14.76 8.69 10.88
N ARG A 49 -15.30 9.57 10.03
CA ARG A 49 -16.59 10.24 10.26
C ARG A 49 -17.70 9.23 10.38
N ASP A 50 -17.82 8.35 9.40
CA ASP A 50 -18.95 7.42 9.30
C ASP A 50 -18.89 6.31 10.35
N ARG A 51 -17.69 5.74 10.57
CA ARG A 51 -17.53 4.51 11.36
C ARG A 51 -17.20 4.80 12.83
N TYR A 52 -16.59 5.95 13.12
CA TYR A 52 -16.10 6.31 14.45
C TYR A 52 -16.62 7.66 14.93
N ARG A 53 -17.40 8.38 14.14
CA ARG A 53 -17.88 9.74 14.47
C ARG A 53 -16.72 10.67 14.83
N ASN A 54 -15.61 10.56 14.09
CA ASN A 54 -14.35 11.27 14.31
C ASN A 54 -13.68 11.03 15.68
N VAL A 55 -14.11 10.02 16.46
CA VAL A 55 -13.47 9.69 17.75
C VAL A 55 -12.31 8.72 17.52
N ILE A 56 -11.11 9.27 17.31
CA ILE A 56 -9.91 8.47 16.96
C ILE A 56 -9.41 7.55 18.08
N ALA A 57 -9.81 7.78 19.33
CA ALA A 57 -9.42 6.94 20.46
C ALA A 57 -9.88 5.47 20.31
N GLY A 58 -10.92 5.22 19.50
CA GLY A 58 -11.40 3.87 19.18
C GLY A 58 -10.86 3.29 17.87
N PHE A 59 -10.02 4.04 17.14
CA PHE A 59 -9.50 3.63 15.83
C PHE A 59 -8.08 3.08 15.94
N ASP A 60 -7.89 1.83 15.48
CA ASP A 60 -6.56 1.25 15.33
C ASP A 60 -6.07 1.38 13.88
N PHE A 61 -5.17 2.35 13.65
CA PHE A 61 -4.61 2.53 12.31
C PHE A 61 -3.50 1.53 11.96
N ASN A 62 -3.12 0.64 12.89
CA ASN A 62 -2.22 -0.47 12.60
C ASN A 62 -2.98 -1.69 12.06
N ASP A 63 -4.29 -1.79 12.30
CA ASP A 63 -5.16 -2.80 11.71
C ASP A 63 -6.58 -2.26 11.52
N SER A 64 -6.84 -1.72 10.34
CA SER A 64 -8.17 -1.21 9.99
C SER A 64 -9.08 -2.28 9.41
N THR A 65 -8.66 -3.56 9.34
CA THR A 65 -9.49 -4.64 8.78
C THR A 65 -10.70 -4.98 9.64
N LYS A 66 -10.67 -4.56 10.91
CA LYS A 66 -11.76 -4.75 11.89
C LYS A 66 -12.57 -3.49 12.14
N ALA A 67 -12.33 -2.42 11.39
CA ALA A 67 -13.08 -1.18 11.55
C ALA A 67 -14.59 -1.45 11.43
N PRO A 68 -15.43 -0.89 12.31
CA PRO A 68 -16.85 -1.18 12.32
C PRO A 68 -17.46 -0.73 10.99
N SER A 69 -18.58 -1.37 10.65
CA SER A 69 -19.36 -1.00 9.48
C SER A 69 -20.01 0.37 9.66
N ALA A 70 -20.07 1.15 8.58
CA ALA A 70 -20.98 2.29 8.47
C ALA A 70 -22.33 1.79 7.96
N ASP A 71 -23.41 2.03 8.72
CA ASP A 71 -24.81 1.77 8.33
C ASP A 71 -25.10 0.38 7.73
N GLY A 72 -24.43 -0.67 8.22
CA GLY A 72 -24.65 -2.05 7.75
C GLY A 72 -23.90 -2.42 6.46
N GLY A 73 -23.01 -1.55 5.98
CA GLY A 73 -22.04 -1.84 4.91
C GLY A 73 -20.91 -2.80 5.33
N PRO A 74 -19.85 -2.94 4.51
CA PRO A 74 -18.75 -3.84 4.80
C PRO A 74 -17.92 -3.40 6.01
N VAL A 75 -17.45 -4.38 6.78
CA VAL A 75 -16.47 -4.22 7.86
C VAL A 75 -15.08 -3.99 7.26
N GLY A 76 -14.28 -3.20 7.95
CA GLY A 76 -12.90 -2.93 7.60
C GLY A 76 -12.74 -1.79 6.58
N MET A 77 -11.49 -1.31 6.48
CA MET A 77 -11.08 -0.27 5.54
C MET A 77 -9.97 -0.77 4.61
N HIS A 78 -9.75 -0.07 3.49
CA HIS A 78 -8.66 -0.38 2.55
C HIS A 78 -7.28 0.05 3.06
N THR A 79 -7.26 1.08 3.93
CA THR A 79 -6.03 1.78 4.33
C THR A 79 -5.71 1.50 5.79
N ASP A 80 -4.49 1.03 6.07
CA ASP A 80 -3.84 1.05 7.37
C ASP A 80 -2.33 1.27 7.20
N LEU A 81 -1.64 1.63 8.28
CA LEU A 81 -0.22 1.97 8.24
C LEU A 81 0.64 0.79 7.73
N PRO A 82 0.43 -0.48 8.14
CA PRO A 82 1.18 -1.60 7.58
C PRO A 82 0.95 -1.81 6.07
N ARG A 83 -0.29 -1.71 5.58
CA ARG A 83 -0.59 -1.86 4.15
C ARG A 83 -0.03 -0.70 3.32
N LEU A 84 -0.06 0.54 3.83
CA LEU A 84 0.61 1.69 3.18
C LEU A 84 2.12 1.46 3.03
N ARG A 85 2.79 0.99 4.10
CA ARG A 85 4.22 0.66 4.07
C ARG A 85 4.52 -0.48 3.09
N LYS A 86 3.71 -1.54 3.11
CA LYS A 86 3.83 -2.68 2.18
C LYS A 86 3.65 -2.24 0.73
N GLY A 87 2.71 -1.33 0.46
CA GLY A 87 2.43 -0.77 -0.86
C GLY A 87 3.40 0.31 -1.33
N ARG A 88 4.42 0.65 -0.54
CA ARG A 88 5.40 1.71 -0.85
C ARG A 88 4.76 3.08 -1.08
N VAL A 89 3.70 3.40 -0.33
CA VAL A 89 3.13 4.76 -0.30
C VAL A 89 4.03 5.64 0.58
N GLY A 90 4.65 6.65 -0.02
CA GLY A 90 5.56 7.58 0.65
C GLY A 90 4.91 8.91 1.03
N ALA A 91 3.86 9.30 0.33
CA ALA A 91 3.04 10.47 0.65
C ALA A 91 1.57 10.19 0.31
N GLN A 92 0.69 10.82 1.07
CA GLN A 92 -0.75 10.67 0.91
C GLN A 92 -1.41 12.05 1.05
N PHE A 93 -2.26 12.38 0.09
CA PHE A 93 -3.23 13.46 0.24
C PHE A 93 -4.52 12.85 0.80
N TRP A 94 -4.86 13.23 2.03
CA TRP A 94 -6.08 12.80 2.70
C TRP A 94 -7.25 13.67 2.24
N SER A 95 -8.33 13.03 1.83
CA SER A 95 -9.49 13.70 1.25
C SER A 95 -10.31 14.42 2.32
N VAL A 96 -10.35 15.75 2.28
CA VAL A 96 -11.36 16.52 3.01
C VAL A 96 -12.64 16.53 2.17
N TYR A 97 -13.39 15.44 2.25
CA TYR A 97 -14.67 15.28 1.59
C TYR A 97 -15.81 15.67 2.54
N VAL A 98 -16.84 16.31 1.98
CA VAL A 98 -18.14 16.51 2.64
C VAL A 98 -19.24 16.30 1.61
N SER A 99 -20.41 15.82 2.05
CA SER A 99 -21.54 15.61 1.15
C SER A 99 -21.99 16.92 0.50
N ALA A 100 -22.17 16.89 -0.81
CA ALA A 100 -22.72 18.01 -1.59
C ALA A 100 -24.19 18.33 -1.24
N GLY A 101 -24.87 17.46 -0.50
CA GLY A 101 -26.24 17.69 -0.03
C GLY A 101 -26.35 18.52 1.26
N LEU A 102 -25.23 18.87 1.90
CA LEU A 102 -25.25 19.66 3.13
C LEU A 102 -25.60 21.13 2.86
N PRO A 103 -26.43 21.78 3.69
CA PRO A 103 -26.56 23.23 3.70
C PRO A 103 -25.21 23.91 3.90
N GLU A 104 -24.96 25.05 3.24
CA GLU A 104 -23.65 25.73 3.25
C GLU A 104 -23.03 25.91 4.66
N PRO A 105 -23.77 26.37 5.70
CA PRO A 105 -23.18 26.51 7.03
C PRO A 105 -22.72 25.18 7.62
N GLN A 106 -23.44 24.10 7.34
CA GLN A 106 -23.10 22.75 7.82
C GLN A 106 -21.92 22.18 7.03
N ALA A 107 -21.86 22.44 5.72
CA ALA A 107 -20.73 22.03 4.88
C ALA A 107 -19.42 22.67 5.37
N VAL A 108 -19.43 23.95 5.73
CA VAL A 108 -18.24 24.63 6.29
C VAL A 108 -17.79 23.98 7.59
N VAL A 109 -18.71 23.70 8.52
CA VAL A 109 -18.37 23.03 9.78
C VAL A 109 -17.81 21.63 9.52
N ALA A 110 -18.45 20.86 8.64
CA ALA A 110 -18.00 19.52 8.29
C ALA A 110 -16.59 19.52 7.66
N VAL A 111 -16.27 20.51 6.82
CA VAL A 111 -14.92 20.68 6.25
C VAL A 111 -13.90 20.91 7.36
N LEU A 112 -14.20 21.79 8.33
CA LEU A 112 -13.30 22.06 9.45
C LEU A 112 -13.12 20.81 10.33
N GLU A 113 -14.18 20.05 10.61
CA GLU A 113 -14.11 18.78 11.34
C GLU A 113 -13.25 17.73 10.62
N GLN A 114 -13.32 17.69 9.28
CA GLN A 114 -12.53 16.76 8.47
C GLN A 114 -11.06 17.19 8.31
N ILE A 115 -10.77 18.50 8.36
CA ILE A 115 -9.40 19.00 8.48
C ILE A 115 -8.82 18.65 9.86
N ASP A 116 -9.61 18.81 10.92
CA ASP A 116 -9.19 18.57 12.31
C ASP A 116 -8.87 17.11 12.63
N VAL A 117 -9.65 16.17 12.08
CA VAL A 117 -9.47 14.73 12.37
C VAL A 117 -8.20 14.13 11.71
N MET A 118 -7.54 14.87 10.82
CA MET A 118 -6.34 14.45 10.08
C MET A 118 -5.00 14.69 10.76
#